data_AF-M1EGM0-F1
#
_entry.id   AF-M1EGM0-F1
#
_cell.length_a   1.000
_cell.length_b   1.000
_cell.length_c   1.000
_cell.angle_alpha   90.00
_cell.angle_beta   90.00
_cell.angle_gamma   90.00
#
_symmetry.space_group_name_H-M   'P 1'
#
loop_
_entity.id
_entity.type
_entity.pdbx_description
1 polymer ?
#
loop_
_entity_poly.entity_id
_entity_poly.type
_entity_poly.pdbx_seq_one_letter_code
_entity_poly.pdbx_strand_id
1 'polypeptide(L)'
;NQLEFCCHMLRGTIDPKEPSTYEYVKFIGNFKSLNSVSTSAHNGFEGTIQRTHRPSYDDRVCFVATVRLATPQFIKEMCTVEEPNEEFTSRHSLEWKFLFLDH
;
A
#
# COMPACT_ATOMS: atom_id res chain seq x y z
N ASN A 1 18.47 12.22 -10.52
CA ASN A 1 17.11 12.55 -11.04
C ASN A 1 16.04 12.31 -9.98
N GLN A 2 16.15 13.00 -8.84
CA GLN A 2 15.14 12.96 -7.77
C GLN A 2 14.07 14.01 -8.06
N LEU A 3 12.81 13.59 -8.04
CA LEU A 3 11.64 14.45 -8.17
C LEU A 3 10.90 14.50 -6.83
N GLU A 4 10.47 15.70 -6.46
CA GLU A 4 9.68 15.94 -5.26
C GLU A 4 8.43 16.75 -5.62
N PHE A 5 7.29 16.35 -5.08
CA PHE A 5 6.05 17.11 -5.19
C PHE A 5 5.14 16.80 -4.01
N CYS A 6 4.13 17.65 -3.80
CA CYS A 6 3.11 17.45 -2.79
C CYS A 6 1.73 17.43 -3.42
N CYS A 7 0.83 16.63 -2.85
CA CYS A 7 -0.57 16.60 -3.25
C CYS A 7 -1.45 16.16 -2.07
N HIS A 8 -2.75 16.11 -2.30
CA HIS A 8 -3.71 15.54 -1.37
C HIS A 8 -4.07 14.12 -1.79
N MET A 9 -4.02 13.18 -0.84
CA MET A 9 -4.44 11.79 -1.05
C MET A 9 -5.66 11.47 -0.19
N LEU A 10 -6.64 10.79 -0.77
CA LEU A 10 -7.87 10.38 -0.10
C LEU A 10 -7.55 9.37 1.03
N ARG A 11 -8.11 9.59 2.22
CA ARG A 11 -8.08 8.63 3.32
C ARG A 11 -9.09 7.51 3.08
N GLY A 12 -8.71 6.28 3.43
CA GLY A 12 -9.69 5.20 3.57
C GLY A 12 -10.62 5.47 4.76
N THR A 13 -11.86 4.97 4.70
CA THR A 13 -12.83 5.01 5.80
C THR A 13 -13.50 3.65 5.96
N ILE A 14 -13.89 3.33 7.19
CA ILE A 14 -14.68 2.13 7.54
C ILE A 14 -16.17 2.40 7.30
N ASP A 15 -16.64 3.63 7.57
CA ASP A 15 -18.03 4.02 7.34
C ASP A 15 -18.17 4.78 6.00
N PRO A 16 -18.83 4.20 4.99
CA PRO A 16 -19.00 4.85 3.69
C PRO A 16 -19.85 6.14 3.73
N LYS A 17 -20.53 6.42 4.85
CA LYS A 17 -21.31 7.65 5.02
C LYS A 17 -20.45 8.84 5.44
N GLU A 18 -19.24 8.60 5.94
CA GLU A 18 -18.33 9.68 6.31
C GLU A 18 -17.93 10.51 5.09
N PRO A 19 -17.81 11.84 5.24
CA PRO A 19 -17.35 12.68 4.14
C PRO A 19 -15.90 12.36 3.77
N SER A 20 -15.58 12.51 2.48
CA SER A 20 -14.22 12.29 1.98
C SER A 20 -13.21 13.21 2.67
N THR A 21 -12.24 12.60 3.35
CA THR A 21 -11.15 13.30 4.03
C THR A 21 -9.85 13.04 3.30
N TYR A 22 -8.98 14.06 3.21
CA TYR A 22 -7.72 13.98 2.48
C TYR A 22 -6.54 14.33 3.38
N GLU A 23 -5.39 13.72 3.10
CA GLU A 23 -4.12 14.04 3.74
C GLU A 23 -3.18 14.74 2.76
N TYR A 24 -2.50 15.78 3.23
CA TYR A 24 -1.42 16.39 2.49
C TYR A 24 -0.16 15.54 2.62
N VAL A 25 0.39 15.09 1.50
CA VAL A 25 1.56 14.21 1.44
C VAL A 25 2.66 14.78 0.58
N LYS A 26 3.90 14.45 0.90
CA LYS A 26 5.09 14.75 0.09
C LYS A 26 5.65 13.46 -0.51
N PHE A 27 5.76 13.44 -1.83
CA PHE A 27 6.43 12.42 -2.61
C PHE A 27 7.90 12.79 -2.78
N ILE A 28 8.79 11.84 -2.56
CA ILE A 28 10.23 11.97 -2.81
C ILE A 28 10.68 10.70 -3.52
N GLY A 29 11.05 10.79 -4.79
CA GLY A 29 11.26 9.60 -5.61
C GLY A 29 12.07 9.82 -6.88
N ASN A 30 12.21 8.75 -7.67
CA ASN A 30 12.94 8.75 -8.93
C ASN A 30 12.22 7.86 -9.96
N PHE A 31 12.43 8.14 -11.24
CA PHE A 31 11.97 7.28 -12.33
C PHE A 31 12.88 6.06 -12.51
N LYS A 32 12.29 4.90 -12.83
CA LYS A 32 12.97 3.61 -13.06
C LYS A 32 12.37 2.95 -14.31
N SER A 33 13.19 2.32 -15.16
CA SER A 33 12.65 1.46 -16.22
C SER A 33 12.11 0.16 -15.62
N LEU A 34 10.92 -0.24 -16.06
CA LEU A 34 10.30 -1.51 -15.75
C LEU A 34 10.62 -2.47 -16.90
N ASN A 35 11.66 -3.27 -16.71
CA ASN A 35 11.93 -4.38 -17.61
C ASN A 35 10.77 -5.37 -17.51
N SER A 36 10.26 -5.82 -18.65
CA SER A 36 9.21 -6.84 -18.71
C SER A 36 9.71 -8.15 -18.11
N VAL A 37 9.50 -8.35 -16.81
CA VAL A 37 9.38 -9.71 -16.29
C VAL A 37 8.17 -10.27 -17.01
N SER A 38 8.41 -11.27 -17.87
CA SER A 38 7.45 -11.92 -18.75
C SER A 38 6.09 -11.92 -18.10
N THR A 39 5.16 -11.17 -18.67
CA THR A 39 3.75 -11.21 -18.34
C THR A 39 3.34 -12.67 -18.45
N SER A 40 3.32 -13.41 -17.33
CA SER A 40 2.64 -14.69 -17.25
C SER A 40 1.15 -14.37 -17.26
N ALA A 41 0.68 -13.92 -18.42
CA ALA A 41 -0.70 -14.02 -18.81
C ALA A 41 -0.96 -15.52 -18.89
N HIS A 42 -1.34 -16.12 -17.76
CA HIS A 42 -2.21 -17.26 -17.77
C HIS A 42 -3.43 -16.86 -18.59
N ASN A 43 -3.45 -17.25 -19.86
CA ASN A 43 -4.57 -17.84 -20.57
C ASN A 43 -4.12 -18.13 -22.01
N GLY A 44 -3.94 -19.42 -22.28
CA GLY A 44 -3.53 -19.93 -23.57
C GLY A 44 -4.59 -19.69 -24.65
N PHE A 45 -4.15 -19.07 -25.74
CA PHE A 45 -4.71 -19.32 -27.05
C PHE A 45 -3.63 -19.02 -28.10
N GLU A 46 -2.85 -20.05 -28.43
CA GLU A 46 -2.00 -20.04 -29.63
C GLU A 46 -2.91 -20.15 -30.85
N GLY A 47 -3.03 -19.06 -31.60
CA GLY A 47 -3.87 -18.97 -32.79
C GLY A 47 -3.29 -17.96 -33.77
N THR A 48 -2.25 -18.39 -34.48
CA THR A 48 -1.97 -18.17 -35.91
C THR A 48 -2.34 -16.80 -36.53
N ILE A 49 -1.29 -16.04 -36.90
CA ILE A 49 -1.19 -15.07 -38.02
C ILE A 49 -2.09 -13.82 -37.94
N GLN A 50 -1.50 -12.64 -37.67
CA GLN A 50 -1.25 -11.58 -38.68
C GLN A 50 -0.57 -10.35 -38.06
N ARG A 51 0.15 -9.65 -38.93
CA ARG A 51 1.14 -8.61 -38.71
C ARG A 51 0.47 -7.23 -38.58
N THR A 52 0.64 -6.56 -37.45
CA THR A 52 0.66 -5.08 -37.34
C THR A 52 1.63 -4.71 -36.23
N HIS A 53 2.52 -3.77 -36.56
CA HIS A 53 3.56 -3.18 -35.71
C HIS A 53 3.05 -2.92 -34.28
N ARG A 54 3.26 -3.87 -33.35
CA ARG A 54 3.24 -3.54 -31.92
C ARG A 54 4.58 -2.85 -31.65
N PRO A 55 4.62 -1.62 -31.09
CA PRO A 55 5.88 -1.07 -30.62
C PRO A 55 6.50 -2.13 -29.70
N SER A 56 7.78 -2.48 -29.96
CA SER A 56 8.58 -3.31 -29.07
C SER A 56 8.28 -2.85 -27.65
N TYR A 57 7.82 -3.76 -26.78
CA TYR A 57 7.38 -3.50 -25.40
C TYR A 57 8.21 -2.36 -24.80
N ASP A 58 7.67 -1.15 -24.93
CA ASP A 58 8.45 0.08 -24.76
C ASP A 58 8.84 0.16 -23.29
N ASP A 59 10.08 0.56 -23.01
CA ASP A 59 10.66 0.67 -21.67
C ASP A 59 9.67 1.42 -20.76
N ARG A 60 8.84 0.69 -20.01
CA ARG A 60 7.79 1.32 -19.22
C ARG A 60 8.46 1.98 -18.04
N VAL A 61 8.39 3.30 -17.96
CA VAL A 61 9.00 4.00 -16.83
C VAL A 61 8.02 4.07 -15.66
N CYS A 62 8.46 3.65 -14.48
CA CYS A 62 7.74 3.75 -13.21
C CYS A 62 8.34 4.87 -12.35
N PHE A 63 7.50 5.66 -11.68
CA PHE A 63 7.95 6.58 -10.62
C PHE A 63 7.87 5.87 -9.27
N VAL A 64 9.03 5.62 -8.66
CA VAL A 64 9.13 4.98 -7.34
C VAL A 64 9.46 6.05 -6.32
N ALA A 65 8.62 6.19 -5.29
CA ALA A 65 8.74 7.25 -4.30
C ALA A 65 8.43 6.77 -2.88
N THR A 66 9.09 7.41 -1.91
CA THR A 66 8.63 7.43 -0.53
C THR A 66 7.58 8.52 -0.38
N VAL A 67 6.41 8.16 0.15
CA VAL A 67 5.32 9.09 0.40
C VAL A 67 5.25 9.37 1.90
N ARG A 68 5.38 10.64 2.30
CA ARG A 68 5.37 11.06 3.71
C ARG A 68 4.13 11.92 3.97
N LEU A 69 3.36 11.57 4.99
CA LEU A 69 2.32 12.46 5.52
C LEU A 69 2.97 13.75 6.03
N ALA A 70 2.39 14.90 5.69
CA ALA A 70 2.81 16.18 6.24
C ALA A 70 2.38 16.31 7.71
N THR A 71 1.18 15.83 8.03
CA THR A 71 0.67 15.75 9.41
C THR A 71 1.28 14.54 10.12
N PRO A 72 2.05 14.72 11.22
CA PRO A 72 2.58 13.60 11.99
C PRO A 72 1.45 12.78 12.63
N GLN A 73 1.61 11.46 12.62
CA GLN A 73 0.71 10.54 13.31
C GLN A 73 1.51 9.79 14.38
N PHE A 74 1.36 10.22 15.63
CA PHE A 74 2.09 9.67 16.78
C PHE A 74 1.50 8.34 17.29
N ILE A 75 0.21 8.13 17.05
CA ILE A 75 -0.50 6.89 17.39
C ILE A 75 -1.12 6.37 16.08
N LYS A 76 -0.88 5.09 15.77
CA LYS A 76 -1.40 4.41 14.59
C LYS A 76 -1.82 3.00 14.97
N GLU A 77 -2.80 2.49 14.26
CA GLU A 77 -3.22 1.10 14.34
C GLU A 77 -2.25 0.20 13.57
N MET A 78 -2.01 -1.00 14.10
CA MET A 78 -1.30 -2.06 13.39
C MET A 78 -2.31 -2.76 12.47
N CYS A 79 -2.02 -2.82 11.17
CA CYS A 79 -2.96 -3.35 10.16
C CYS A 79 -2.63 -4.77 9.69
N THR A 80 -1.51 -5.34 10.13
CA THR A 80 -1.05 -6.68 9.77
C THR A 80 -0.52 -7.37 11.02
N VAL A 81 -0.76 -8.67 11.14
CA VAL A 81 -0.20 -9.51 12.19
C VAL A 81 0.98 -10.29 11.59
N GLU A 82 2.16 -10.21 12.22
CA GLU A 82 3.37 -10.87 11.71
C GLU A 82 3.38 -12.36 12.04
N GLU A 83 3.13 -12.71 13.31
CA GLU A 83 3.13 -14.09 13.78
C GLU A 83 1.70 -14.66 13.82
N PRO A 84 1.46 -15.84 13.21
CA PRO A 84 0.19 -16.50 13.37
C PRO A 84 0.00 -16.89 14.84
N ASN A 85 -1.17 -16.62 15.39
CA ASN A 85 -1.60 -17.04 16.74
C ASN A 85 -0.88 -16.33 17.91
N GLU A 86 -0.43 -15.09 17.72
CA GLU A 86 0.01 -14.23 18.83
C GLU A 86 -1.21 -13.81 19.68
N GLU A 87 -1.43 -14.51 20.80
CA GLU A 87 -2.56 -14.31 21.73
C GLU A 87 -2.04 -14.11 23.16
N PHE A 88 -2.75 -13.28 23.94
CA PHE A 88 -2.48 -13.06 25.35
C PHE A 88 -3.80 -13.04 26.15
N THR A 89 -3.74 -13.44 27.41
CA THR A 89 -4.84 -13.43 28.38
C THR A 89 -4.64 -12.36 29.45
N SER A 90 -5.69 -11.58 29.70
CA SER A 90 -5.73 -10.63 30.83
C SER A 90 -6.90 -10.94 31.78
N ARG A 91 -6.72 -10.69 33.08
CA ARG A 91 -7.80 -10.76 34.07
C ARG A 91 -8.05 -9.39 34.68
N HIS A 92 -9.34 -9.08 34.88
CA HIS A 92 -9.79 -7.79 35.38
C HIS A 92 -10.66 -7.96 36.62
N SER A 93 -10.60 -6.97 37.51
CA SER A 93 -11.55 -6.85 38.63
C SER A 93 -12.95 -6.47 38.13
N LEU A 94 -13.93 -6.47 39.03
CA LEU A 94 -15.28 -5.96 38.75
C LEU A 94 -15.29 -4.46 38.38
N GLU A 95 -14.20 -3.72 38.66
CA GLU A 95 -14.01 -2.31 38.30
C GLU A 95 -13.15 -2.13 37.03
N TRP A 96 -12.95 -3.17 36.22
CA TRP A 96 -12.13 -3.13 34.99
C TRP A 96 -10.66 -2.77 35.20
N LYS A 97 -10.15 -2.87 36.43
CA LYS A 97 -8.72 -2.73 36.72
C LYS A 97 -7.99 -4.04 36.40
N PHE A 98 -6.83 -3.93 35.75
CA PHE A 98 -5.93 -5.07 35.53
C PHE A 98 -5.55 -5.73 36.85
N LEU A 99 -5.75 -7.05 36.90
CA LEU A 99 -5.27 -7.91 37.99
C LEU A 99 -4.14 -8.82 37.53
N PHE A 100 -4.09 -9.13 36.23
CA PHE A 100 -3.10 -10.02 35.63
C PHE A 100 -3.02 -9.83 34.11
N LEU A 101 -1.83 -10.03 33.55
CA LEU A 101 -1.52 -10.11 32.12
C LEU A 101 -0.46 -11.22 31.95
N ASP A 102 -0.66 -12.18 31.05
CA ASP A 102 0.35 -13.19 30.72
C ASP A 102 1.40 -12.64 29.73
N HIS A 103 2.35 -13.50 29.34
CA HIS A 103 3.53 -13.18 28.55
C HIS A 103 3.37 -13.60 27.09
#